data_AF-A0A6G4XGL4-F1
#
_entry.id   AF-A0A6G4XGL4-F1
#
_cell.length_a   1.000
_cell.length_b   1.000
_cell.length_c   1.000
_cell.angle_alpha   90.00
_cell.angle_beta   90.00
_cell.angle_gamma   90.00
#
_symmetry.space_group_name_H-M   'P 1'
#
loop_
_entity.id
_entity.type
_entity.pdbx_description
1 polymer ?
#
loop_
_entity_poly.entity_id
_entity_poly.type
_entity_poly.pdbx_seq_one_letter_code
_entity_poly.pdbx_strand_id
1 'polypeptide(L)'
;MPTAPLRAPKVTADGAPPQVIQGGMGVGVSGWRLARAVSRTGQLGVVSGTALDAVLARRLQLGDPGGDVRRALAAFPVPELAAAVLERYYVPGGLAEGERFRTEPMLRAERGEAGELLTVLGNFVEVWLAKEGHEGVVGVNYLAKVQLALAPGLFGAILAGVDYVLVGAGVPAHVPELATRLSRGEPVTVELTVDGDTEPYLHRFDPRSLPAGGAVAAEPGAGGRCDGGEGPCECGG
;
A
#
# COMPACT_ATOMS: atom_id res chain seq x y z
N MET A 1 4.87 -15.92 -11.06
CA MET A 1 5.14 -15.64 -9.64
C MET A 1 6.57 -16.09 -9.34
N PRO A 2 7.43 -15.26 -8.74
CA PRO A 2 8.83 -15.62 -8.50
C PRO A 2 8.91 -16.78 -7.48
N THR A 3 9.72 -17.78 -7.80
CA THR A 3 9.91 -19.04 -7.05
C THR A 3 11.15 -19.00 -6.12
N ALA A 4 11.72 -17.83 -5.90
CA ALA A 4 12.96 -17.69 -5.14
C ALA A 4 12.69 -17.74 -3.62
N PRO A 5 13.50 -18.48 -2.83
CA PRO A 5 13.40 -18.47 -1.38
C PRO A 5 13.66 -17.06 -0.82
N LEU A 6 13.12 -16.79 0.37
CA LEU A 6 13.40 -15.55 1.13
C LEU A 6 14.91 -15.35 1.21
N ARG A 7 15.39 -14.22 0.67
CA ARG A 7 16.81 -13.86 0.68
C ARG A 7 17.25 -13.66 2.14
N ALA A 8 18.44 -14.13 2.50
CA ALA A 8 19.02 -13.83 3.80
C ALA A 8 19.02 -12.30 4.05
N PRO A 9 18.79 -11.82 5.28
CA PRO A 9 18.73 -10.40 5.56
C PRO A 9 20.01 -9.73 5.07
N LYS A 10 19.88 -8.69 4.23
CA LYS A 10 21.04 -7.88 3.89
C LYS A 10 21.51 -7.19 5.17
N VAL A 11 22.76 -7.44 5.52
CA VAL A 11 23.49 -6.66 6.53
C VAL A 11 24.05 -5.42 5.82
N THR A 12 24.41 -4.35 6.55
CA THR A 12 24.95 -3.12 5.90
C THR A 12 26.21 -3.43 5.07
N ALA A 13 26.67 -2.46 4.29
CA ALA A 13 27.80 -2.62 3.35
C ALA A 13 29.06 -3.25 3.98
N ASP A 14 29.26 -3.09 5.29
CA ASP A 14 30.41 -3.61 6.05
C ASP A 14 30.13 -4.93 6.80
N GLY A 15 28.96 -5.55 6.62
CA GLY A 15 28.59 -6.77 7.33
C GLY A 15 28.21 -6.57 8.81
N ALA A 16 28.15 -5.32 9.28
CA ALA A 16 27.68 -4.94 10.61
C ALA A 16 26.19 -4.52 10.58
N PRO A 17 25.40 -4.75 11.64
CA PRO A 17 24.02 -4.27 11.69
C PRO A 17 23.96 -2.74 11.68
N PRO A 18 22.91 -2.14 11.07
CA PRO A 18 22.74 -0.69 11.05
C PRO A 18 22.67 -0.13 12.46
N GLN A 19 23.43 0.94 12.73
CA GLN A 19 23.51 1.58 14.06
C GLN A 19 22.40 2.62 14.24
N VAL A 20 21.93 3.18 13.14
CA VAL A 20 20.83 4.14 13.08
C VAL A 20 19.69 3.54 12.29
N ILE A 21 18.50 3.61 12.89
CA ILE A 21 17.23 3.29 12.24
C ILE A 21 16.42 4.58 12.18
N GLN A 22 16.24 5.12 10.96
CA GLN A 22 15.29 6.20 10.76
C GLN A 22 13.88 5.60 10.83
N GLY A 23 13.07 6.02 11.81
CA GLY A 23 11.74 5.42 12.02
C GLY A 23 10.75 5.74 10.90
N GLY A 24 9.86 4.79 10.57
CA GLY A 24 8.80 4.96 9.57
C GLY A 24 7.52 5.54 10.17
N MET A 25 7.43 6.87 10.32
CA MET A 25 6.29 7.56 10.92
C MET A 25 5.42 8.29 9.88
N GLY A 26 4.11 8.33 10.15
CA GLY A 26 3.12 9.20 9.49
C GLY A 26 2.81 8.86 8.04
N VAL A 27 1.73 9.42 7.50
CA VAL A 27 1.40 9.33 6.07
C VAL A 27 2.24 10.35 5.31
N GLY A 28 3.09 9.89 4.39
CA GLY A 28 3.92 10.77 3.55
C GLY A 28 5.06 11.53 4.26
N VAL A 29 5.22 11.38 5.58
CA VAL A 29 6.32 11.99 6.34
C VAL A 29 7.61 11.20 6.12
N SER A 30 7.58 9.89 6.40
CA SER A 30 8.70 8.98 6.16
C SER A 30 8.58 8.31 4.80
N GLY A 31 8.69 9.12 3.73
CA GLY A 31 8.62 8.65 2.35
C GLY A 31 9.95 8.13 1.80
N TRP A 32 9.90 7.61 0.58
CA TRP A 32 11.03 6.96 -0.11
C TRP A 32 12.27 7.83 -0.23
N ARG A 33 12.11 9.17 -0.36
CA ARG A 33 13.25 10.10 -0.47
C ARG A 33 14.11 10.11 0.79
N LEU A 34 13.47 10.15 1.97
CA LEU A 34 14.17 10.12 3.25
C LEU A 34 14.78 8.74 3.48
N ALA A 35 13.99 7.68 3.28
CA ALA A 35 14.47 6.31 3.44
C ALA A 35 15.67 6.02 2.53
N ARG A 36 15.62 6.45 1.26
CA ARG A 36 16.74 6.35 0.31
C ARG A 36 17.96 7.13 0.77
N ALA A 37 17.78 8.37 1.24
CA ALA A 37 18.88 9.19 1.72
C ALA A 37 19.62 8.53 2.89
N VAL A 38 18.87 7.98 3.86
CA VAL A 38 19.43 7.25 5.00
C VAL A 38 20.09 5.93 4.57
N SER A 39 19.44 5.18 3.68
CA SER A 39 19.98 3.90 3.18
C SER A 39 21.32 4.08 2.47
N ARG A 40 21.49 5.21 1.77
CA ARG A 40 22.75 5.57 1.09
C ARG A 40 23.89 5.91 2.05
N THR A 41 23.62 6.19 3.33
CA THR A 41 24.68 6.37 4.34
C THR A 41 25.08 5.05 5.01
N GLY A 42 24.54 3.93 4.55
CA GLY A 42 24.77 2.60 5.15
C GLY A 42 23.90 2.33 6.39
N GLN A 43 22.99 3.24 6.73
CA GLN A 43 22.05 3.07 7.85
C GLN A 43 20.69 2.53 7.34
N LEU A 44 19.79 2.16 8.26
CA LEU A 44 18.48 1.64 7.86
C LEU A 44 17.50 2.79 7.60
N GLY A 45 17.17 3.01 6.33
CA GLY A 45 16.08 3.88 5.93
C GLY A 45 14.75 3.13 5.94
N VAL A 46 13.71 3.72 6.53
CA VAL A 46 12.40 3.06 6.68
C VAL A 46 11.30 3.91 6.09
N VAL A 47 10.55 3.32 5.15
CA VAL A 47 9.32 3.94 4.62
C VAL A 47 8.14 3.65 5.55
N SER A 48 7.22 4.59 5.68
CA SER A 48 5.95 4.35 6.37
C SER A 48 4.99 3.61 5.44
N GLY A 49 4.52 2.43 5.84
CA GLY A 49 3.51 1.65 5.12
C GLY A 49 2.08 2.17 5.29
N THR A 50 1.89 3.32 5.97
CA THR A 50 0.57 3.83 6.34
C THR A 50 -0.06 4.62 5.19
N ALA A 51 -1.27 4.22 4.79
CA ALA A 51 -2.07 4.88 3.74
C ALA A 51 -1.34 5.09 2.40
N LEU A 52 -0.47 4.13 2.03
CA LEU A 52 0.28 4.22 0.76
C LEU A 52 -0.60 4.02 -0.48
N ASP A 53 -1.77 3.41 -0.32
CA ASP A 53 -2.86 3.39 -1.30
C ASP A 53 -3.32 4.82 -1.66
N ALA A 54 -3.67 5.61 -0.65
CA ALA A 54 -4.08 7.01 -0.83
C ALA A 54 -2.93 7.87 -1.38
N VAL A 55 -1.70 7.68 -0.87
CA VAL A 55 -0.51 8.40 -1.37
C VAL A 55 -0.27 8.09 -2.86
N LEU A 56 -0.38 6.81 -3.26
CA LEU A 56 -0.21 6.40 -4.66
C LEU A 56 -1.26 7.05 -5.55
N ALA A 57 -2.55 6.89 -5.20
CA ALA A 57 -3.66 7.47 -5.96
C ALA A 57 -3.50 8.99 -6.09
N ARG A 58 -3.11 9.67 -5.00
CA ARG A 58 -2.90 11.11 -5.00
C ARG A 58 -1.77 11.54 -5.93
N ARG A 59 -0.62 10.85 -5.90
CA ARG A 59 0.54 11.19 -6.75
C ARG A 59 0.24 10.99 -8.24
N LEU A 60 -0.53 9.94 -8.58
CA LEU A 60 -0.97 9.69 -9.96
C LEU A 60 -1.94 10.76 -10.48
N GLN A 61 -2.88 11.19 -9.64
CA GLN A 61 -3.85 12.24 -9.99
C GLN A 61 -3.21 13.63 -10.06
N LEU A 62 -2.10 13.86 -9.35
CA LEU A 62 -1.25 15.03 -9.52
C LEU A 62 -0.32 14.93 -10.75
N GLY A 63 -0.48 13.89 -11.57
CA GLY A 63 0.20 13.72 -12.84
C GLY A 63 1.62 13.20 -12.77
N ASP A 64 2.07 12.76 -11.59
CA ASP A 64 3.41 12.22 -11.35
C ASP A 64 4.51 13.06 -12.04
N PRO A 65 4.73 14.33 -11.63
CA PRO A 65 5.57 15.27 -12.39
C PRO A 65 7.01 14.81 -12.61
N GLY A 66 7.57 14.05 -11.66
CA GLY A 66 8.91 13.46 -11.77
C GLY A 66 8.96 12.12 -12.50
N GLY A 67 7.82 11.55 -12.87
CA GLY A 67 7.73 10.21 -13.47
C GLY A 67 8.14 9.08 -12.52
N ASP A 68 8.35 9.36 -11.23
CA ASP A 68 8.87 8.41 -10.25
C ASP A 68 7.89 7.26 -10.03
N VAL A 69 6.59 7.58 -9.87
CA VAL A 69 5.57 6.56 -9.64
C VAL A 69 5.42 5.66 -10.85
N ARG A 70 5.31 6.25 -12.04
CA ARG A 70 5.15 5.48 -13.29
C ARG A 70 6.38 4.64 -13.59
N ARG A 71 7.59 5.14 -13.31
CA ARG A 71 8.84 4.39 -13.44
C ARG A 71 8.85 3.17 -12.51
N ALA A 72 8.46 3.34 -11.25
CA ALA A 72 8.36 2.23 -10.31
C ALA A 72 7.29 1.21 -10.76
N LEU A 73 6.09 1.66 -11.13
CA LEU A 73 5.01 0.80 -11.61
C LEU A 73 5.40 0.00 -12.86
N ALA A 74 6.22 0.54 -13.75
CA ALA A 74 6.76 -0.18 -14.91
C ALA A 74 7.71 -1.33 -14.53
N ALA A 75 8.28 -1.32 -13.32
CA ALA A 75 9.08 -2.40 -12.78
C ALA A 75 8.25 -3.44 -12.00
N PHE A 76 6.93 -3.26 -11.89
CA PHE A 76 6.08 -4.19 -11.16
C PHE A 76 6.00 -5.55 -11.88
N PRO A 77 6.09 -6.69 -11.17
CA PRO A 77 6.19 -8.02 -11.82
C PRO A 77 4.96 -8.48 -12.61
N VAL A 78 3.80 -7.84 -12.41
CA VAL A 78 2.54 -8.18 -13.09
C VAL A 78 2.02 -6.93 -13.79
N PRO A 79 2.49 -6.64 -15.02
CA PRO A 79 2.24 -5.36 -15.71
C PRO A 79 0.75 -5.01 -15.84
N GLU A 80 -0.11 -6.01 -15.98
CA GLU A 80 -1.55 -5.84 -16.16
C GLU A 80 -2.21 -5.19 -14.93
N LEU A 81 -1.74 -5.52 -13.73
CA LEU A 81 -2.23 -4.95 -12.48
C LEU A 81 -1.80 -3.49 -12.31
N ALA A 82 -0.55 -3.18 -12.67
CA ALA A 82 -0.04 -1.81 -12.66
C ALA A 82 -0.77 -0.94 -13.71
N ALA A 83 -1.02 -1.49 -14.90
CA ALA A 83 -1.76 -0.83 -15.97
C ALA A 83 -3.19 -0.46 -15.53
N ALA A 84 -3.90 -1.37 -14.84
CA ALA A 84 -5.25 -1.12 -14.35
C ALA A 84 -5.33 0.09 -13.37
N VAL A 85 -4.32 0.25 -12.50
CA VAL A 85 -4.25 1.40 -11.58
C VAL A 85 -3.85 2.68 -12.29
N LEU A 86 -2.93 2.61 -13.27
CA LEU A 86 -2.58 3.77 -14.10
C LEU A 86 -3.79 4.27 -14.89
N GLU A 87 -4.52 3.39 -15.57
CA GLU A 87 -5.72 3.73 -16.34
C GLU A 87 -6.75 4.46 -15.47
N ARG A 88 -6.89 4.05 -14.21
CA ARG A 88 -7.89 4.60 -13.30
C ARG A 88 -7.50 5.93 -12.65
N TYR A 89 -6.23 6.12 -12.30
CA TYR A 89 -5.80 7.22 -11.42
C TYR A 89 -4.81 8.19 -12.06
N TYR A 90 -4.12 7.83 -13.14
CA TYR A 90 -3.15 8.72 -13.75
C TYR A 90 -3.84 9.82 -14.56
N VAL A 91 -3.55 11.08 -14.23
CA VAL A 91 -4.03 12.26 -14.97
C VAL A 91 -2.83 12.95 -15.60
N PRO A 92 -2.61 12.83 -16.93
CA PRO A 92 -1.50 13.51 -17.60
C PRO A 92 -1.55 15.02 -17.34
N GLY A 93 -0.44 15.60 -16.83
CA GLY A 93 -0.38 17.02 -16.45
C GLY A 93 -1.00 17.35 -15.08
N GLY A 94 -1.64 16.38 -14.43
CA GLY A 94 -2.31 16.54 -13.14
C GLY A 94 -3.70 17.13 -13.24
N LEU A 95 -4.49 16.95 -12.19
CA LEU A 95 -5.79 17.60 -12.02
C LEU A 95 -5.65 19.13 -11.98
N ALA A 96 -6.65 19.83 -12.50
CA ALA A 96 -6.69 21.28 -12.44
C ALA A 96 -6.89 21.80 -11.00
N GLU A 97 -6.50 23.04 -10.74
CA GLU A 97 -6.73 23.67 -9.45
C GLU A 97 -8.24 23.69 -9.12
N GLY A 98 -8.60 23.22 -7.92
CA GLY A 98 -9.99 23.11 -7.47
C GLY A 98 -10.74 21.86 -7.94
N GLU A 99 -10.16 21.05 -8.83
CA GLU A 99 -10.75 19.78 -9.23
C GLU A 99 -10.66 18.75 -8.08
N ARG A 100 -11.75 18.00 -7.87
CA ARG A 100 -11.79 17.02 -6.79
C ARG A 100 -11.03 15.77 -7.18
N PHE A 101 -10.33 15.21 -6.21
CA PHE A 101 -9.66 13.93 -6.36
C PHE A 101 -10.70 12.83 -6.43
N ARG A 102 -10.49 11.91 -7.36
CA ARG A 102 -11.16 10.62 -7.38
C ARG A 102 -10.80 9.88 -6.09
N THR A 103 -11.82 9.44 -5.38
CA THR A 103 -11.69 8.64 -4.15
C THR A 103 -11.12 7.26 -4.47
N GLU A 104 -10.20 6.82 -3.63
CA GLU A 104 -9.71 5.45 -3.56
C GLU A 104 -10.79 4.51 -2.98
N PRO A 105 -10.88 3.25 -3.46
CA PRO A 105 -11.74 2.27 -2.81
C PRO A 105 -11.24 2.05 -1.38
N MET A 106 -12.17 2.07 -0.43
CA MET A 106 -11.85 1.72 0.95
C MET A 106 -11.40 0.26 1.03
N LEU A 107 -10.39 0.00 1.86
CA LEU A 107 -10.10 -1.37 2.28
C LEU A 107 -11.31 -1.93 3.03
N ARG A 108 -11.76 -3.10 2.60
CA ARG A 108 -12.94 -3.79 3.13
C ARG A 108 -12.61 -5.25 3.35
N ALA A 109 -13.21 -5.83 4.39
CA ALA A 109 -13.01 -7.23 4.72
C ALA A 109 -13.57 -8.18 3.65
N GLU A 110 -14.60 -7.74 2.92
CA GLU A 110 -15.22 -8.46 1.80
C GLU A 110 -15.18 -7.61 0.53
N ARG A 111 -14.92 -8.27 -0.60
CA ARG A 111 -14.87 -7.65 -1.93
C ARG A 111 -13.99 -6.38 -1.99
N GLY A 112 -12.86 -6.45 -1.30
CA GLY A 112 -11.90 -5.34 -1.11
C GLY A 112 -10.76 -5.33 -2.13
N GLU A 113 -10.77 -6.18 -3.15
CA GLU A 113 -9.60 -6.53 -3.97
C GLU A 113 -9.03 -5.32 -4.73
N ALA A 114 -9.87 -4.34 -5.06
CA ALA A 114 -9.42 -3.08 -5.66
C ALA A 114 -8.61 -2.21 -4.70
N GLY A 115 -9.00 -2.14 -3.42
CA GLY A 115 -8.26 -1.46 -2.37
C GLY A 115 -6.98 -2.23 -2.00
N GLU A 116 -7.06 -3.56 -1.97
CA GLU A 116 -5.90 -4.42 -1.78
C GLU A 116 -4.86 -4.19 -2.89
N LEU A 117 -5.28 -4.16 -4.17
CA LEU A 117 -4.39 -3.88 -5.28
C LEU A 117 -3.70 -2.52 -5.14
N LEU A 118 -4.47 -1.48 -4.81
CA LEU A 118 -3.91 -0.14 -4.61
C LEU A 118 -2.91 -0.11 -3.44
N THR A 119 -3.19 -0.87 -2.38
CA THR A 119 -2.30 -1.04 -1.22
C THR A 119 -1.01 -1.78 -1.57
N VAL A 120 -1.12 -2.87 -2.34
CA VAL A 120 0.03 -3.65 -2.86
C VAL A 120 0.93 -2.74 -3.70
N LEU A 121 0.37 -2.05 -4.68
CA LEU A 121 1.14 -1.17 -5.56
C LEU A 121 1.74 0.03 -4.82
N GLY A 122 1.01 0.62 -3.87
CA GLY A 122 1.50 1.74 -3.06
C GLY A 122 2.75 1.35 -2.26
N ASN A 123 2.71 0.20 -1.59
CA ASN A 123 3.84 -0.34 -0.85
C ASN A 123 5.01 -0.73 -1.77
N PHE A 124 4.71 -1.37 -2.91
CA PHE A 124 5.71 -1.72 -3.90
C PHE A 124 6.45 -0.47 -4.41
N VAL A 125 5.72 0.56 -4.84
CA VAL A 125 6.30 1.80 -5.39
C VAL A 125 7.21 2.48 -4.38
N GLU A 126 6.77 2.60 -3.13
CA GLU A 126 7.51 3.33 -2.11
C GLU A 126 8.81 2.62 -1.72
N VAL A 127 8.77 1.29 -1.56
CA VAL A 127 9.97 0.49 -1.28
C VAL A 127 10.89 0.42 -2.50
N TRP A 128 10.35 0.25 -3.70
CA TRP A 128 11.15 0.16 -4.93
C TRP A 128 11.92 1.46 -5.18
N LEU A 129 11.27 2.61 -5.05
CA LEU A 129 11.92 3.92 -5.17
C LEU A 129 12.95 4.14 -4.06
N ALA A 130 12.67 3.68 -2.84
CA ALA A 130 13.60 3.79 -1.72
C ALA A 130 14.89 3.00 -1.95
N LYS A 131 14.84 1.90 -2.73
CA LYS A 131 16.00 1.05 -3.05
C LYS A 131 16.75 1.47 -4.33
N GLU A 132 16.23 2.42 -5.09
CA GLU A 132 16.75 2.74 -6.42
C GLU A 132 18.20 3.27 -6.38
N GLY A 133 19.12 2.61 -7.10
CA GLY A 133 20.48 3.10 -7.33
C GLY A 133 21.42 3.06 -6.11
N HIS A 134 21.23 2.11 -5.19
CA HIS A 134 22.20 1.77 -4.14
C HIS A 134 21.99 0.35 -3.60
N GLU A 135 22.99 -0.17 -2.86
CA GLU A 135 22.94 -1.50 -2.24
C GLU A 135 22.53 -1.51 -0.76
N GLY A 136 22.34 -0.32 -0.16
CA GLY A 136 21.92 -0.15 1.23
C GLY A 136 20.57 -0.79 1.57
N VAL A 137 20.29 -0.90 2.87
CA VAL A 137 19.13 -1.62 3.41
C VAL A 137 17.92 -0.71 3.60
N VAL A 138 16.76 -1.17 3.15
CA VAL A 138 15.48 -0.46 3.22
C VAL A 138 14.48 -1.29 3.99
N GLY A 139 13.83 -0.66 4.96
CA GLY A 139 12.72 -1.23 5.71
C GLY A 139 11.38 -0.57 5.38
N VAL A 140 10.31 -1.22 5.83
CA VAL A 140 8.95 -0.65 5.90
C VAL A 140 8.41 -0.78 7.32
N ASN A 141 7.69 0.23 7.79
CA ASN A 141 7.01 0.19 9.08
C ASN A 141 5.49 0.09 8.90
N TYR A 142 4.88 -0.90 9.54
CA TYR A 142 3.44 -1.08 9.63
C TYR A 142 2.92 -0.81 11.05
N LEU A 143 1.61 -0.62 11.17
CA LEU A 143 0.91 -0.51 12.44
C LEU A 143 0.06 -1.77 12.63
N ALA A 144 0.26 -2.50 13.74
CA ALA A 144 -0.49 -3.72 14.05
C ALA A 144 -2.01 -3.48 14.10
N LYS A 145 -2.43 -2.25 14.41
CA LYS A 145 -3.85 -1.84 14.46
C LYS A 145 -4.50 -1.63 13.09
N VAL A 146 -3.73 -1.53 12.01
CA VAL A 146 -4.28 -1.36 10.64
C VAL A 146 -4.31 -2.73 9.96
N GLN A 147 -5.12 -3.63 10.50
CA GLN A 147 -5.08 -5.07 10.20
C GLN A 147 -5.40 -5.40 8.75
N LEU A 148 -6.39 -4.72 8.15
CA LEU A 148 -6.79 -4.92 6.74
C LEU A 148 -5.67 -4.62 5.74
N ALA A 149 -4.84 -3.61 6.01
CA ALA A 149 -3.78 -3.20 5.10
C ALA A 149 -2.51 -4.06 5.20
N LEU A 150 -2.38 -4.86 6.26
CA LEU A 150 -1.14 -5.52 6.62
C LEU A 150 -0.70 -6.54 5.56
N ALA A 151 -1.56 -7.50 5.22
CA ALA A 151 -1.25 -8.52 4.22
C ALA A 151 -0.99 -7.95 2.81
N PRO A 152 -1.88 -7.12 2.22
CA PRO A 152 -1.61 -6.53 0.90
C PRO A 152 -0.38 -5.62 0.91
N GLY A 153 -0.19 -4.81 1.95
CA GLY A 153 0.96 -3.93 2.06
C GLY A 153 2.27 -4.71 2.14
N LEU A 154 2.33 -5.71 3.01
CA LEU A 154 3.49 -6.59 3.17
C LEU A 154 3.82 -7.32 1.87
N PHE A 155 2.81 -7.81 1.14
CA PHE A 155 3.02 -8.44 -0.16
C PHE A 155 3.68 -7.48 -1.17
N GLY A 156 3.18 -6.24 -1.26
CA GLY A 156 3.78 -5.20 -2.10
C GLY A 156 5.25 -4.90 -1.74
N ALA A 157 5.56 -4.77 -0.45
CA ALA A 157 6.92 -4.55 0.03
C ALA A 157 7.86 -5.74 -0.26
N ILE A 158 7.37 -6.98 -0.12
CA ILE A 158 8.11 -8.20 -0.47
C ILE A 158 8.42 -8.23 -1.97
N LEU A 159 7.46 -7.91 -2.83
CA LEU A 159 7.69 -7.85 -4.28
C LEU A 159 8.73 -6.79 -4.67
N ALA A 160 8.81 -5.68 -3.93
CA ALA A 160 9.85 -4.66 -4.11
C ALA A 160 11.20 -5.05 -3.47
N GLY A 161 11.26 -6.21 -2.80
CA GLY A 161 12.48 -6.73 -2.19
C GLY A 161 12.87 -6.01 -0.90
N VAL A 162 11.92 -5.63 -0.05
CA VAL A 162 12.19 -5.02 1.27
C VAL A 162 13.18 -5.86 2.11
N ASP A 163 14.08 -5.21 2.85
CA ASP A 163 15.08 -5.90 3.68
C ASP A 163 14.62 -6.08 5.13
N TYR A 164 13.84 -5.13 5.66
CA TYR A 164 13.35 -5.15 7.04
C TYR A 164 11.85 -4.82 7.12
N VAL A 165 11.11 -5.54 7.96
CA VAL A 165 9.72 -5.24 8.29
C VAL A 165 9.62 -4.88 9.76
N LEU A 166 9.21 -3.65 10.04
CA LEU A 166 8.94 -3.15 11.38
C LEU A 166 7.43 -3.12 11.58
N VAL A 167 6.99 -3.47 12.79
CA VAL A 167 5.57 -3.39 13.14
C VAL A 167 5.44 -2.74 14.51
N GLY A 168 4.85 -1.55 14.53
CA GLY A 168 4.56 -0.80 15.75
C GLY A 168 3.15 -1.05 16.27
N ALA A 169 2.87 -0.49 17.45
CA ALA A 169 1.53 -0.42 18.06
C ALA A 169 0.84 -1.78 18.35
N GLY A 170 1.61 -2.85 18.54
CA GLY A 170 1.10 -4.17 18.94
C GLY A 170 2.19 -5.25 18.91
N VAL A 171 1.83 -6.50 19.21
CA VAL A 171 2.72 -7.67 19.14
C VAL A 171 2.52 -8.40 17.81
N PRO A 172 3.48 -8.37 16.87
CA PRO A 172 3.28 -8.85 15.51
C PRO A 172 3.64 -10.34 15.34
N ALA A 173 3.21 -11.21 16.26
CA ALA A 173 3.66 -12.62 16.30
C ALA A 173 3.35 -13.41 15.00
N HIS A 174 2.27 -13.05 14.29
CA HIS A 174 1.83 -13.71 13.07
C HIS A 174 2.53 -13.19 11.79
N VAL A 175 3.19 -12.03 11.86
CA VAL A 175 3.77 -11.36 10.68
C VAL A 175 4.88 -12.17 9.99
N PRO A 176 5.80 -12.85 10.70
CA PRO A 176 6.80 -13.70 10.05
C PRO A 176 6.21 -14.85 9.22
N GLU A 177 5.11 -15.46 9.69
CA GLU A 177 4.40 -16.51 8.94
C GLU A 177 3.73 -15.91 7.70
N LEU A 178 3.03 -14.78 7.85
CA LEU A 178 2.45 -14.05 6.72
C LEU A 178 3.51 -13.75 5.66
N ALA A 179 4.65 -13.19 6.05
CA ALA A 179 5.75 -12.86 5.14
C ALA A 179 6.26 -14.09 4.40
N THR A 180 6.42 -15.22 5.10
CA THR A 180 6.87 -16.48 4.51
C THR A 180 5.92 -16.97 3.42
N ARG A 181 4.62 -17.00 3.71
CA ARG A 181 3.59 -17.46 2.76
C ARG A 181 3.43 -16.50 1.59
N LEU A 182 3.36 -15.20 1.86
CA LEU A 182 3.26 -14.16 0.85
C LEU A 182 4.46 -14.13 -0.10
N SER A 183 5.67 -14.41 0.39
CA SER A 183 6.86 -14.51 -0.47
C SER A 183 6.77 -15.63 -1.51
N ARG A 184 5.92 -16.64 -1.28
CA ARG A 184 5.63 -17.73 -2.20
C ARG A 184 4.38 -17.47 -3.06
N GLY A 185 3.75 -16.31 -2.90
CA GLY A 185 2.48 -15.97 -3.54
C GLY A 185 1.29 -16.81 -3.01
N GLU A 186 1.41 -17.38 -1.81
CA GLU A 186 0.35 -18.16 -1.19
C GLU A 186 -0.69 -17.24 -0.53
N PRO A 187 -1.99 -17.62 -0.54
CA PRO A 187 -3.01 -16.89 0.19
C PRO A 187 -2.77 -16.95 1.69
N VAL A 188 -3.20 -15.93 2.41
CA VAL A 188 -3.09 -15.82 3.88
C VAL A 188 -4.39 -15.36 4.49
N THR A 189 -4.53 -15.59 5.80
CA THR A 189 -5.67 -15.13 6.59
C THR A 189 -5.15 -14.24 7.71
N VAL A 190 -5.78 -13.09 7.90
CA VAL A 190 -5.49 -12.13 8.96
C VAL A 190 -6.73 -12.05 9.86
N GLU A 191 -6.50 -12.14 11.16
CA GLU A 191 -7.54 -11.89 12.16
C GLU A 191 -7.76 -10.39 12.29
N LEU A 192 -9.00 -9.95 12.09
CA LEU A 192 -9.45 -8.59 12.32
C LEU A 192 -10.15 -8.50 13.67
N THR A 193 -9.74 -7.52 14.47
CA THR A 193 -10.44 -7.20 15.70
C THR A 193 -11.50 -6.16 15.37
N VAL A 194 -12.76 -6.52 15.52
CA VAL A 194 -13.90 -5.62 15.29
C VAL A 194 -14.41 -5.15 16.65
N ASP A 195 -14.56 -3.83 16.80
CA ASP A 195 -15.06 -3.27 18.06
C ASP A 195 -16.52 -3.67 18.28
N GLY A 196 -16.81 -4.23 19.46
CA GLY A 196 -18.13 -4.76 19.80
C GLY A 196 -18.35 -6.25 19.49
N ASP A 197 -17.45 -6.89 18.73
CA ASP A 197 -17.51 -8.33 18.48
C ASP A 197 -16.69 -9.12 19.51
N THR A 198 -17.15 -10.33 19.83
CA THR A 198 -16.48 -11.23 20.77
C THR A 198 -15.55 -12.23 20.07
N GLU A 199 -15.73 -12.45 18.77
CA GLU A 199 -14.89 -13.32 17.94
C GLU A 199 -14.16 -12.49 16.86
N PRO A 200 -12.91 -12.83 16.54
CA PRO A 200 -12.19 -12.15 15.47
C PRO A 200 -12.79 -12.48 14.10
N TYR A 201 -12.96 -11.46 13.26
CA TYR A 201 -13.34 -11.67 11.86
C TYR A 201 -12.13 -12.13 11.05
N LEU A 202 -12.26 -13.21 10.29
CA LEU A 202 -11.17 -13.74 9.47
C LEU A 202 -11.20 -13.13 8.07
N HIS A 203 -10.22 -12.27 7.78
CA HIS A 203 -10.06 -11.71 6.44
C HIS A 203 -9.01 -12.48 5.64
N ARG A 204 -9.40 -12.97 4.46
CA ARG A 204 -8.52 -13.72 3.57
C ARG A 204 -8.00 -12.80 2.47
N PHE A 205 -6.68 -12.77 2.32
CA PHE A 205 -6.00 -12.12 1.20
C PHE A 205 -5.38 -13.19 0.28
N ASP A 206 -5.72 -13.19 -1.01
CA ASP A 206 -5.10 -14.04 -2.03
C ASP A 206 -4.42 -13.18 -3.10
N PRO A 207 -3.08 -13.20 -3.21
CA PRO A 207 -2.37 -12.46 -4.26
C PRO A 207 -2.87 -12.70 -5.69
N ARG A 208 -3.53 -13.84 -5.95
CA ARG A 208 -4.04 -14.23 -7.28
C ARG A 208 -5.46 -13.75 -7.54
N SER A 209 -6.17 -13.21 -6.55
CA SER A 209 -7.50 -12.62 -6.74
C SER A 209 -7.47 -11.13 -7.06
N LEU A 210 -6.27 -10.52 -7.12
CA LEU A 210 -6.11 -9.11 -7.46
C LEU A 210 -6.65 -8.81 -8.86
N PRO A 211 -7.48 -7.76 -9.04
CA PRO A 211 -8.20 -7.53 -10.29
C PRO A 211 -7.31 -6.87 -11.35
N ALA A 212 -7.11 -7.55 -12.48
CA ALA A 212 -6.54 -6.96 -13.68
C ALA A 212 -7.65 -6.33 -14.53
N GLY A 213 -7.87 -5.01 -14.38
CA GLY A 213 -8.72 -4.19 -15.26
C GLY A 213 -10.24 -4.49 -15.24
N GLY A 214 -11.06 -3.44 -15.41
CA GLY A 214 -12.49 -3.54 -15.77
C GLY A 214 -13.52 -3.95 -14.69
N ALA A 215 -13.14 -4.67 -13.63
CA ALA A 215 -14.09 -5.15 -12.61
C ALA A 215 -13.89 -4.50 -11.24
N VAL A 216 -13.85 -3.17 -11.19
CA VAL A 216 -14.06 -2.45 -9.92
C VAL A 216 -15.41 -1.78 -10.05
N ALA A 217 -16.45 -2.46 -9.56
CA ALA A 217 -17.81 -1.93 -9.53
C ALA A 217 -17.76 -0.49 -9.03
N ALA A 218 -18.34 0.42 -9.82
CA ALA A 218 -18.59 1.77 -9.38
C ALA A 218 -19.32 1.70 -8.04
N GLU A 219 -18.80 2.39 -7.03
CA GLU A 219 -19.62 2.65 -5.84
C GLU A 219 -20.89 3.36 -6.32
N PRO A 220 -22.09 2.95 -5.86
CA PRO A 220 -23.27 3.74 -6.12
C PRO A 220 -23.03 5.11 -5.50
N GLY A 221 -22.90 6.12 -6.36
CA GLY A 221 -22.67 7.47 -5.91
C GLY A 221 -23.74 7.84 -4.90
N ALA A 222 -23.32 8.28 -3.71
CA ALA A 222 -24.14 9.10 -2.84
C ALA A 222 -24.35 10.46 -3.52
N GLY A 223 -25.03 10.44 -4.67
CA GLY A 223 -25.53 11.59 -5.39
C GLY A 223 -26.90 11.93 -4.85
N GLY A 224 -26.97 12.30 -3.56
CA GLY A 224 -28.10 13.08 -3.07
C GLY A 224 -28.04 14.44 -3.74
N ARG A 225 -28.63 14.57 -4.94
CA ARG A 225 -29.06 15.86 -5.46
C ARG A 225 -30.14 16.37 -4.52
N CYS A 226 -29.79 17.29 -3.63
CA CYS A 226 -30.77 18.22 -3.11
C CYS A 226 -31.01 19.26 -4.22
N ASP A 227 -31.80 18.90 -5.22
CA ASP A 227 -32.41 19.87 -6.12
C ASP A 227 -33.62 20.47 -5.40
N GLY A 228 -33.44 21.71 -4.96
CA GLY A 228 -34.46 22.76 -5.08
C GLY A 228 -35.46 22.94 -3.93
N GLY A 229 -35.65 24.22 -3.58
CA GLY A 229 -36.98 24.80 -3.52
C GLY A 229 -37.70 24.72 -2.17
N GLU A 230 -38.06 25.89 -1.66
CA GLU A 230 -39.06 26.06 -0.60
C GLU A 230 -40.35 25.30 -0.93
N GLY A 231 -40.70 24.32 -0.08
CA GLY A 231 -41.97 23.61 -0.10
C GLY A 231 -42.10 22.71 1.13
N PRO A 232 -43.24 22.71 1.85
CA PRO A 232 -43.34 22.02 3.14
C PRO A 232 -43.47 20.50 2.97
N CYS A 233 -42.67 19.76 3.74
CA CYS A 233 -42.75 18.31 3.87
C CYS A 233 -44.01 17.87 4.62
N GLU A 234 -44.88 17.11 3.97
CA GLU A 234 -45.92 16.32 4.64
C GLU A 234 -45.42 14.90 4.91
N CYS A 235 -45.46 14.48 6.18
CA CYS A 235 -45.16 13.13 6.62
C CYS A 235 -46.46 12.31 6.63
N GLY A 236 -46.51 11.17 5.94
CA GLY A 236 -47.68 10.28 5.96
C GLY A 236 -47.31 8.81 6.12
N GLY A 237 -47.89 8.18 7.16
CA GLY A 237 -48.35 6.78 7.17
C GLY A 237 -47.33 5.71 7.53
#